data_AF-A0A4R8XAC8-F1
#
_entry.id   AF-A0A4R8XAC8-F1
#
_cell.length_a   1.000
_cell.length_b   1.000
_cell.length_c   1.000
_cell.angle_alpha   90.00
_cell.angle_beta   90.00
_cell.angle_gamma   90.00
#
_symmetry.space_group_name_H-M   'P 1'
#
loop_
_entity.id
_entity.type
_entity.pdbx_description
1 polymer ?
#
loop_
_entity_poly.entity_id
_entity_poly.type
_entity_poly.pdbx_seq_one_letter_code
_entity_poly.pdbx_strand_id
1 'polypeptide(L)'
;MINLLEQPEANAAHGLSAAARAVAGLHALAAGLGESLRCLAVRGLDDDGLLQVTTAVEVLGRRVDALRVAAAAEVADRSRPELGTGQLSAKRGCRTAGELLERLTLVSGPTAGRRMRLGTQLRTGRSLGWRTAAAHLPRHGHRPGRRSDRRRHGRRDPHRVDADAAVHRPGLGAGSRERAGRLGHRHHF
;
A
#
# COMPACT_ATOMS: atom_id res chain seq x y z
N MET A 1 20.54 -25.91 -39.66
CA MET A 1 20.86 -24.73 -38.83
C MET A 1 20.04 -23.57 -39.34
N ILE A 2 19.16 -22.99 -38.53
CA ILE A 2 18.39 -21.78 -38.86
C ILE A 2 18.79 -20.70 -37.87
N ASN A 3 19.01 -19.49 -38.38
CA ASN A 3 19.69 -18.41 -37.68
C ASN A 3 18.76 -17.73 -36.66
N LEU A 4 19.18 -17.60 -35.40
CA LEU A 4 18.38 -17.03 -34.29
C LEU A 4 18.97 -15.68 -33.84
N LEU A 5 19.33 -14.82 -34.79
CA LEU A 5 19.95 -13.52 -34.55
C LEU A 5 19.40 -12.47 -35.53
N GLU A 6 18.14 -12.07 -35.36
CA GLU A 6 17.59 -10.74 -35.72
C GLU A 6 16.06 -10.71 -35.51
N GLN A 7 15.57 -10.42 -34.29
CA GLN A 7 14.20 -9.90 -34.05
C GLN A 7 14.08 -8.93 -32.83
N PRO A 8 15.04 -8.03 -32.54
CA PRO A 8 14.86 -7.05 -31.45
C PRO A 8 13.82 -5.96 -31.78
N GLU A 9 13.87 -5.41 -33.00
CA GLU A 9 13.04 -4.27 -33.43
C GLU A 9 11.54 -4.60 -33.48
N ALA A 10 11.18 -5.76 -34.02
CA ALA A 10 9.78 -6.19 -34.10
C ALA A 10 9.13 -6.29 -32.71
N ASN A 11 9.86 -6.79 -31.71
CA ASN A 11 9.36 -6.89 -30.34
C ASN A 11 9.23 -5.49 -29.69
N ALA A 12 10.17 -4.57 -29.96
CA ALA A 12 10.09 -3.19 -29.48
C ALA A 12 8.85 -2.46 -30.03
N ALA A 13 8.57 -2.58 -31.33
CA ALA A 13 7.38 -2.00 -31.97
C ALA A 13 6.06 -2.55 -31.40
N HIS A 14 5.96 -3.87 -31.21
CA HIS A 14 4.80 -4.50 -30.55
C HIS A 14 4.65 -4.05 -29.09
N GLY A 15 5.76 -3.90 -28.36
CA GLY A 15 5.79 -3.38 -27.00
C GLY A 15 5.29 -1.94 -26.89
N LEU A 16 5.68 -1.07 -27.83
CA LEU A 16 5.17 0.32 -27.92
C LEU A 16 3.66 0.37 -28.21
N SER A 17 3.17 -0.47 -29.15
CA SER A 17 1.73 -0.63 -29.40
C SER A 17 0.97 -1.16 -28.17
N ALA A 18 1.54 -2.10 -27.44
CA ALA A 18 0.95 -2.64 -26.21
C ALA A 18 0.90 -1.60 -25.09
N ALA A 19 1.97 -0.83 -24.90
CA ALA A 19 2.01 0.26 -23.94
C ALA A 19 0.99 1.36 -24.29
N ALA A 20 0.90 1.76 -25.57
CA ALA A 20 -0.07 2.74 -26.04
C ALA A 20 -1.52 2.29 -25.78
N ARG A 21 -1.85 1.02 -26.07
CA ARG A 21 -3.18 0.44 -25.77
C ARG A 21 -3.45 0.38 -24.26
N ALA A 22 -2.47 0.04 -23.44
CA ALA A 22 -2.62 0.03 -21.98
C ALA A 22 -2.87 1.44 -21.42
N VAL A 23 -2.14 2.46 -21.90
CA VAL A 23 -2.35 3.86 -21.52
C VAL A 23 -3.73 4.35 -21.97
N ALA A 24 -4.13 4.08 -23.22
CA ALA A 24 -5.46 4.44 -23.72
C ALA A 24 -6.58 3.78 -22.90
N GLY A 25 -6.44 2.50 -22.55
CA GLY A 25 -7.39 1.79 -21.68
C GLY A 25 -7.47 2.39 -20.28
N LEU A 26 -6.33 2.75 -19.67
CA LEU A 26 -6.30 3.43 -18.37
C LEU A 26 -6.95 4.82 -18.41
N HIS A 27 -6.73 5.58 -19.49
CA HIS A 27 -7.38 6.88 -19.69
C HIS A 27 -8.90 6.74 -19.88
N ALA A 28 -9.36 5.75 -20.67
CA ALA A 28 -10.77 5.48 -20.86
C ALA A 28 -11.47 5.06 -19.55
N LEU A 29 -10.82 4.20 -18.75
CA LEU A 29 -11.30 3.82 -17.42
C LEU A 29 -11.37 5.03 -16.48
N ALA A 30 -10.34 5.88 -16.46
CA ALA A 30 -10.33 7.10 -15.65
C ALA A 30 -11.45 8.08 -16.06
N ALA A 31 -11.70 8.23 -17.37
CA ALA A 31 -12.77 9.07 -17.88
C ALA A 31 -14.17 8.54 -17.50
N GLY A 32 -14.43 7.24 -17.70
CA GLY A 32 -15.71 6.62 -17.33
C GLY A 32 -15.99 6.63 -15.82
N LEU A 33 -14.95 6.45 -14.99
CA LEU A 33 -15.03 6.65 -13.54
C LEU A 33 -15.31 8.12 -13.19
N GLY A 34 -14.62 9.07 -13.83
CA GLY A 34 -14.84 10.50 -13.62
C GLY A 34 -16.28 10.92 -13.94
N GLU A 35 -16.85 10.42 -15.04
CA GLU A 35 -18.24 10.67 -15.41
C GLU A 35 -19.22 10.06 -14.38
N SER A 36 -19.01 8.78 -14.01
CA SER A 36 -19.83 8.11 -13.00
C SER A 36 -19.82 8.84 -11.65
N LEU A 37 -18.69 9.42 -11.26
CA LEU A 37 -18.52 10.15 -10.00
C LEU A 37 -19.08 11.57 -10.05
N ARG A 38 -19.17 12.23 -11.23
CA ARG A 38 -19.82 13.56 -11.36
C ARG A 38 -21.29 13.53 -10.98
N CYS A 39 -21.99 12.45 -11.33
CA CYS A 39 -23.40 12.27 -10.98
C CYS A 39 -23.63 11.85 -9.53
N LEU A 40 -22.58 11.43 -8.81
CA LEU A 40 -22.71 10.86 -7.46
C LEU A 40 -22.72 11.94 -6.38
N ALA A 41 -23.91 12.38 -5.99
CA ALA A 41 -24.11 13.31 -4.88
C ALA A 41 -23.90 12.60 -3.51
N VAL A 42 -22.64 12.37 -3.12
CA VAL A 42 -22.26 11.67 -1.86
C VAL A 42 -22.96 12.23 -0.61
N ARG A 43 -23.24 13.54 -0.57
CA ARG A 43 -23.96 14.21 0.54
C ARG A 43 -25.44 13.84 0.66
N GLY A 44 -26.04 13.25 -0.38
CA GLY A 44 -27.45 12.84 -0.42
C GLY A 44 -27.66 11.34 -0.29
N LEU A 45 -26.61 10.56 0.00
CA LEU A 45 -26.72 9.15 0.35
C LEU A 45 -27.21 9.01 1.80
N ASP A 46 -27.99 7.97 2.06
CA ASP A 46 -28.22 7.48 3.42
C ASP A 46 -26.97 6.78 3.98
N ASP A 47 -26.97 6.46 5.27
CA ASP A 47 -25.80 5.89 5.94
C ASP A 47 -25.36 4.55 5.30
N ASP A 48 -26.33 3.67 4.98
CA ASP A 48 -26.05 2.38 4.34
C ASP A 48 -25.49 2.57 2.91
N GLY A 49 -26.08 3.46 2.10
CA GLY A 49 -25.60 3.79 0.77
C GLY A 49 -24.21 4.42 0.79
N LEU A 50 -23.92 5.29 1.77
CA LEU A 50 -22.60 5.90 1.96
C LEU A 50 -21.54 4.85 2.32
N LEU A 51 -21.86 3.90 3.19
CA LEU A 51 -20.95 2.80 3.57
C LEU A 51 -20.72 1.82 2.41
N GLN A 52 -21.76 1.51 1.62
CA GLN A 52 -21.64 0.68 0.41
C GLN A 52 -20.77 1.34 -0.66
N VAL A 53 -21.00 2.62 -0.95
CA VAL A 53 -20.17 3.42 -1.89
C VAL A 53 -18.72 3.49 -1.42
N THR A 54 -18.49 3.77 -0.14
CA THR A 54 -17.14 3.82 0.45
C THR A 54 -16.42 2.47 0.29
N THR A 55 -17.11 1.36 0.55
CA THR A 55 -16.58 0.01 0.37
C THR A 55 -16.24 -0.29 -1.10
N ALA A 56 -17.08 0.13 -2.05
CA ALA A 56 -16.84 -0.05 -3.47
C ALA A 56 -15.64 0.77 -3.98
N VAL A 57 -15.52 2.03 -3.55
CA VAL A 57 -14.36 2.90 -3.83
C VAL A 57 -13.06 2.26 -3.32
N GLU A 58 -13.09 1.69 -2.12
CA GLU A 58 -11.94 0.98 -1.52
C GLU A 58 -11.54 -0.29 -2.29
N VAL A 59 -12.50 -1.07 -2.81
CA VAL A 59 -12.22 -2.22 -3.69
C VAL A 59 -11.50 -1.78 -4.97
N LEU A 60 -11.95 -0.69 -5.59
CA LEU A 60 -11.32 -0.11 -6.77
C LEU A 60 -9.93 0.46 -6.44
N GLY A 61 -9.81 1.22 -5.34
CA GLY A 61 -8.57 1.81 -4.86
C GLY A 61 -7.47 0.77 -4.66
N ARG A 62 -7.79 -0.38 -4.05
CA ARG A 62 -6.85 -1.51 -3.89
C ARG A 62 -6.33 -2.08 -5.22
N ARG A 63 -7.18 -2.17 -6.25
CA ARG A 63 -6.76 -2.63 -7.60
C ARG A 63 -5.78 -1.64 -8.25
N VAL A 64 -6.08 -0.33 -8.14
CA VAL A 64 -5.19 0.72 -8.67
C VAL A 64 -3.88 0.79 -7.89
N ASP A 65 -3.90 0.63 -6.56
CA ASP A 65 -2.68 0.64 -5.76
C ASP A 65 -1.79 -0.58 -6.02
N ALA A 66 -2.38 -1.77 -6.19
CA ALA A 66 -1.64 -2.96 -6.63
C ALA A 66 -0.88 -2.72 -7.96
N LEU A 67 -1.50 -2.03 -8.93
CA LEU A 67 -0.84 -1.65 -10.18
C LEU A 67 0.27 -0.61 -9.95
N ARG A 68 0.05 0.41 -9.11
CA ARG A 68 1.07 1.41 -8.74
C ARG A 68 2.29 0.76 -8.08
N VAL A 69 2.07 -0.20 -7.18
CA VAL A 69 3.09 -0.98 -6.48
C VAL A 69 3.87 -1.88 -7.45
N ALA A 70 3.17 -2.57 -8.36
CA ALA A 70 3.80 -3.41 -9.38
C ALA A 70 4.67 -2.59 -10.35
N ALA A 71 4.17 -1.44 -10.81
CA ALA A 71 4.90 -0.51 -11.68
C ALA A 71 6.12 0.10 -10.96
N ALA A 72 5.97 0.51 -9.69
CA ALA A 72 7.09 1.04 -8.90
C ALA A 72 8.21 -0.01 -8.71
N ALA A 73 7.86 -1.29 -8.49
CA ALA A 73 8.84 -2.36 -8.45
C ALA A 73 9.54 -2.59 -9.80
N GLU A 74 8.84 -2.45 -10.92
CA GLU A 74 9.46 -2.60 -12.25
C GLU A 74 10.42 -1.44 -12.57
N VAL A 75 10.05 -0.21 -12.19
CA VAL A 75 10.95 0.95 -12.31
C VAL A 75 12.17 0.78 -11.40
N ALA A 76 12.00 0.26 -10.18
CA ALA A 76 13.10 -0.07 -9.28
C ALA A 76 14.03 -1.14 -9.88
N ASP A 77 13.46 -2.23 -10.40
CA ASP A 77 14.16 -3.37 -10.99
C ASP A 77 15.01 -2.98 -12.21
N ARG A 78 14.49 -2.08 -13.05
CA ARG A 78 15.22 -1.54 -14.21
C ARG A 78 16.16 -0.37 -13.88
N SER A 79 16.18 0.08 -12.64
CA SER A 79 17.00 1.20 -12.16
C SER A 79 17.99 0.79 -11.06
N ARG A 80 18.26 -0.52 -10.91
CA ARG A 80 19.18 -1.00 -9.87
C ARG A 80 20.63 -0.60 -10.20
N PRO A 81 21.50 -0.38 -9.18
CA PRO A 81 22.86 0.12 -9.39
C PRO A 81 23.76 -0.82 -10.22
N GLU A 82 23.49 -2.13 -10.23
CA GLU A 82 24.31 -3.12 -10.95
C GLU A 82 24.23 -2.94 -12.48
N LEU A 83 23.28 -2.14 -12.98
CA LEU A 83 23.14 -1.79 -14.39
C LEU A 83 24.03 -0.59 -14.80
N GLY A 84 24.68 0.10 -13.86
CA GLY A 84 25.55 1.25 -14.12
C GLY A 84 24.85 2.33 -14.96
N THR A 85 25.52 2.85 -16.00
CA THR A 85 24.91 3.81 -16.96
C THR A 85 23.72 3.22 -17.74
N GLY A 86 23.56 1.90 -17.74
CA GLY A 86 22.41 1.19 -18.29
C GLY A 86 21.12 1.36 -17.48
N GLN A 87 21.19 1.82 -16.22
CA GLN A 87 20.04 1.96 -15.32
C GLN A 87 19.01 2.97 -15.87
N LEU A 88 17.72 2.63 -15.76
CA LEU A 88 16.62 3.44 -16.29
C LEU A 88 16.55 4.85 -15.68
N SER A 89 16.87 5.00 -14.38
CA SER A 89 16.98 6.31 -13.73
C SER A 89 18.01 7.22 -14.40
N ALA A 90 19.24 6.74 -14.64
CA ALA A 90 20.30 7.52 -15.30
C ALA A 90 19.93 7.89 -16.74
N LYS A 91 19.35 6.94 -17.50
CA LYS A 91 18.80 7.18 -18.85
C LYS A 91 17.67 8.22 -18.89
N ARG A 92 17.08 8.57 -17.73
CA ARG A 92 16.05 9.61 -17.57
C ARG A 92 16.55 10.81 -16.75
N GLY A 93 17.86 10.96 -16.58
CA GLY A 93 18.47 12.09 -15.86
C GLY A 93 18.05 12.17 -14.39
N CYS A 94 17.87 11.02 -13.74
CA CYS A 94 17.55 10.87 -12.32
C CYS A 94 18.66 10.05 -11.64
N ARG A 95 19.04 10.41 -10.41
CA ARG A 95 20.10 9.71 -9.65
C ARG A 95 19.62 8.36 -9.13
N THR A 96 18.33 8.24 -8.79
CA THR A 96 17.73 7.03 -8.22
C THR A 96 16.39 6.67 -8.85
N ALA A 97 15.93 5.44 -8.61
CA ALA A 97 14.58 5.00 -8.97
C ALA A 97 13.48 5.76 -8.21
N GLY A 98 13.74 6.15 -6.96
CA GLY A 98 12.83 6.94 -6.13
C GLY A 98 12.60 8.32 -6.76
N GLU A 99 13.69 9.04 -7.06
CA GLU A 99 13.64 10.35 -7.73
C GLU A 99 12.88 10.30 -9.07
N LEU A 100 13.09 9.25 -9.88
CA LEU A 100 12.36 9.04 -11.12
C LEU A 100 10.85 8.87 -10.89
N LEU A 101 10.45 8.09 -9.86
CA LEU A 101 9.04 7.90 -9.51
C LEU A 101 8.41 9.15 -8.90
N GLU A 102 9.14 9.91 -8.09
CA GLU A 102 8.70 11.20 -7.54
C GLU A 102 8.40 12.18 -8.69
N ARG A 103 9.34 12.35 -9.62
CA ARG A 103 9.19 13.24 -10.78
C ARG A 103 8.06 12.78 -11.73
N LEU A 104 7.87 11.48 -11.93
CA LEU A 104 6.85 10.94 -12.83
C LEU A 104 5.44 10.94 -12.24
N THR A 105 5.31 10.72 -10.92
CA THR A 105 3.99 10.48 -10.28
C THR A 105 3.58 11.57 -9.29
N LEU A 106 4.42 12.60 -9.09
CA LEU A 106 4.22 13.74 -8.19
C LEU A 106 3.90 13.36 -6.74
N VAL A 107 4.36 12.18 -6.30
CA VAL A 107 4.30 11.76 -4.88
C VAL A 107 5.63 12.03 -4.19
N SER A 108 5.60 12.12 -2.86
CA SER A 108 6.80 12.26 -2.05
C SER A 108 7.70 11.01 -2.08
N GLY A 109 9.02 11.19 -1.92
CA GLY A 109 9.99 10.09 -1.84
C GLY A 109 9.65 8.97 -0.84
N PRO A 110 9.17 9.27 0.39
CA PRO A 110 8.68 8.21 1.29
C PRO A 110 7.54 7.38 0.72
N THR A 111 6.66 7.98 -0.10
CA THR A 111 5.56 7.29 -0.79
C THR A 111 6.08 6.42 -1.93
N ALA A 112 6.99 6.96 -2.75
CA ALA A 112 7.64 6.21 -3.83
C ALA A 112 8.43 5.01 -3.28
N GLY A 113 9.27 5.23 -2.27
CA GLY A 113 10.06 4.21 -1.60
C GLY A 113 9.20 3.14 -0.91
N ARG A 114 8.08 3.51 -0.28
CA ARG A 114 7.11 2.54 0.28
C ARG A 114 6.55 1.62 -0.81
N ARG A 115 6.13 2.17 -1.96
CA ARG A 115 5.61 1.38 -3.09
C ARG A 115 6.67 0.45 -3.67
N MET A 116 7.90 0.94 -3.86
CA MET A 116 9.03 0.12 -4.31
C MET A 116 9.30 -1.05 -3.35
N ARG A 117 9.43 -0.78 -2.05
CA ARG A 117 9.71 -1.81 -1.02
C ARG A 117 8.61 -2.88 -0.98
N LEU A 118 7.35 -2.46 -0.99
CA LEU A 118 6.21 -3.40 -1.00
C LEU A 118 6.19 -4.24 -2.29
N GLY A 119 6.40 -3.62 -3.45
CA GLY A 119 6.38 -4.33 -4.71
C GLY A 119 7.54 -5.33 -4.87
N THR A 120 8.73 -5.03 -4.33
CA THR A 120 9.83 -6.00 -4.23
C THR A 120 9.46 -7.21 -3.37
N GLN A 121 8.77 -7.00 -2.24
CA GLN A 121 8.28 -8.08 -1.36
C GLN A 121 7.20 -8.93 -2.03
N LEU A 122 6.29 -8.32 -2.81
CA LEU A 122 5.28 -9.06 -3.58
C LEU A 122 5.92 -9.83 -4.75
N ARG A 123 6.96 -9.29 -5.38
CA ARG A 123 7.71 -9.95 -6.46
C ARG A 123 8.46 -11.19 -5.94
N THR A 124 9.07 -11.14 -4.76
CA THR A 124 9.69 -12.31 -4.12
C THR A 124 8.66 -13.32 -3.59
N GLY A 125 7.52 -12.87 -3.04
CA GLY A 125 6.41 -13.75 -2.64
C GLY A 125 5.85 -14.58 -3.81
N ARG A 126 5.87 -14.04 -5.04
CA ARG A 126 5.45 -14.75 -6.26
C ARG A 126 6.37 -15.92 -6.64
N SER A 127 7.56 -16.01 -6.07
CA SER A 127 8.48 -17.16 -6.20
C SER A 127 8.12 -18.33 -5.27
N LEU A 128 7.38 -18.06 -4.18
CA LEU A 128 7.11 -19.02 -3.09
C LEU A 128 5.63 -19.40 -2.92
N GLY A 129 4.71 -18.81 -3.69
CA GLY A 129 3.26 -18.87 -3.41
C GLY A 129 2.35 -19.66 -4.36
N TRP A 130 2.86 -20.29 -5.43
CA TRP A 130 1.96 -20.93 -6.43
C TRP A 130 2.48 -22.21 -7.10
N ARG A 131 3.33 -23.00 -6.45
CA ARG A 131 3.31 -24.44 -6.76
C ARG A 131 1.97 -24.95 -6.25
N THR A 132 1.09 -25.41 -7.14
CA THR A 132 -0.28 -25.81 -6.81
C THR A 132 -0.28 -26.91 -5.76
N ALA A 133 -0.56 -26.54 -4.51
CA ALA A 133 -0.94 -27.47 -3.44
C ALA A 133 -2.37 -27.99 -3.65
N ALA A 134 -2.69 -28.39 -4.89
CA ALA A 134 -3.84 -29.21 -5.24
C ALA A 134 -3.48 -30.69 -5.04
N ALA A 135 -2.94 -31.01 -3.87
CA ALA A 135 -2.55 -32.35 -3.48
C ALA A 135 -3.31 -32.74 -2.21
N HIS A 136 -4.43 -33.44 -2.43
CA HIS A 136 -5.06 -34.33 -1.44
C HIS A 136 -5.49 -33.68 -0.12
N LEU A 137 -6.64 -33.00 -0.13
CA LEU A 137 -7.45 -32.89 1.08
C LEU A 137 -8.02 -34.28 1.40
N PRO A 138 -7.63 -34.94 2.50
CA PRO A 138 -8.18 -36.25 2.83
C PRO A 138 -9.67 -36.09 3.19
N ARG A 139 -10.52 -36.93 2.60
CA ARG A 139 -11.94 -36.99 2.95
C ARG A 139 -12.06 -37.41 4.42
N HIS A 140 -12.37 -36.47 5.31
CA HIS A 140 -12.62 -36.78 6.72
C HIS A 140 -13.86 -37.65 6.85
N GLY A 141 -13.64 -38.96 7.01
CA GLY A 141 -14.69 -39.93 7.26
C GLY A 141 -15.42 -39.65 8.56
N HIS A 142 -16.74 -39.63 8.48
CA HIS A 142 -17.65 -39.53 9.61
C HIS A 142 -17.36 -40.65 10.63
N ARG A 143 -17.07 -40.29 11.90
CA ARG A 143 -16.99 -41.23 13.04
C ARG A 143 -18.05 -40.85 14.08
N PRO A 144 -19.09 -41.67 14.29
CA PRO A 144 -20.09 -41.39 15.31
C PRO A 144 -19.60 -41.79 16.71
N GLY A 145 -19.87 -40.91 17.68
CA GLY A 145 -20.23 -41.24 19.06
C GLY A 145 -19.27 -42.06 19.93
N ARG A 146 -18.64 -41.40 20.90
CA ARG A 146 -18.52 -41.95 22.27
C ARG A 146 -18.97 -40.92 23.30
N ARG A 147 -20.16 -41.16 23.87
CA ARG A 147 -20.56 -40.57 25.16
C ARG A 147 -19.74 -41.24 26.26
N SER A 148 -19.15 -40.43 27.13
CA SER A 148 -18.85 -40.83 28.52
C SER A 148 -19.16 -39.64 29.43
N ASP A 149 -19.97 -39.92 30.45
CA ASP A 149 -20.66 -38.97 31.33
C ASP A 149 -19.85 -38.66 32.60
N ARG A 150 -20.25 -37.62 33.36
CA ARG A 150 -19.85 -37.30 34.76
C ARG A 150 -18.38 -36.85 35.02
N ARG A 151 -18.06 -35.93 35.95
CA ARG A 151 -18.81 -35.09 36.93
C ARG A 151 -18.22 -33.65 36.89
N ARG A 152 -19.00 -32.56 36.97
CA ARG A 152 -19.44 -31.85 38.20
C ARG A 152 -18.38 -31.67 39.30
N HIS A 153 -17.91 -30.43 39.51
CA HIS A 153 -17.57 -29.69 40.75
C HIS A 153 -17.09 -28.29 40.27
N GLY A 154 -17.47 -27.11 40.79
CA GLY A 154 -18.53 -26.71 41.74
C GLY A 154 -18.90 -25.22 41.50
N ARG A 155 -20.02 -24.73 42.04
CA ARG A 155 -20.49 -23.32 41.90
C ARG A 155 -19.86 -22.38 42.94
N ARG A 156 -19.79 -21.08 42.61
CA ARG A 156 -20.04 -19.84 43.42
C ARG A 156 -19.07 -18.72 42.98
N ASP A 157 -19.39 -17.43 43.03
CA ASP A 157 -20.64 -16.68 42.75
C ASP A 157 -20.24 -15.19 42.54
N PRO A 158 -20.98 -14.36 41.78
CA PRO A 158 -20.45 -13.09 41.28
C PRO A 158 -20.88 -11.86 42.09
N HIS A 159 -20.22 -11.59 43.23
CA HIS A 159 -20.36 -10.28 43.91
C HIS A 159 -19.05 -9.80 44.55
N ARG A 160 -18.43 -8.79 43.94
CA ARG A 160 -17.77 -7.72 44.70
C ARG A 160 -17.88 -6.40 43.94
N VAL A 161 -18.77 -5.56 44.45
CA VAL A 161 -18.83 -4.13 44.15
C VAL A 161 -17.74 -3.46 44.98
N ASP A 162 -17.23 -2.33 44.49
CA ASP A 162 -16.82 -1.10 45.21
C ASP A 162 -15.80 -0.39 44.29
N ALA A 163 -16.22 0.64 43.57
CA ALA A 163 -16.43 2.01 44.06
C ALA A 163 -15.09 2.66 44.42
N ASP A 164 -14.53 3.42 43.47
CA ASP A 164 -13.41 4.30 43.75
C ASP A 164 -13.76 5.72 43.28
N ALA A 165 -13.73 6.65 44.22
CA ALA A 165 -14.20 8.02 44.04
C ALA A 165 -13.02 8.98 43.97
N ALA A 166 -13.06 9.83 42.94
CA ALA A 166 -12.71 11.24 42.95
C ALA A 166 -11.62 11.81 43.91
N VAL A 167 -10.83 12.71 43.31
CA VAL A 167 -10.04 13.79 43.96
C VAL A 167 -8.69 13.41 44.59
N HIS A 168 -7.62 13.68 43.84
CA HIS A 168 -6.49 14.41 44.45
C HIS A 168 -5.83 15.39 43.48
N ARG A 169 -5.85 16.69 43.84
CA ARG A 169 -4.90 17.71 43.39
C ARG A 169 -3.94 17.98 44.54
N PRO A 170 -2.65 18.15 44.25
CA PRO A 170 -1.96 19.31 44.79
C PRO A 170 -1.31 20.14 43.67
N GLY A 171 -0.94 21.38 43.98
CA GLY A 171 -0.29 22.27 43.02
C GLY A 171 0.92 22.98 43.62
N LEU A 172 1.41 23.97 42.84
CA LEU A 172 2.42 24.97 43.19
C LEU A 172 3.88 24.50 43.32
N GLY A 173 4.73 25.12 42.51
CA GLY A 173 6.18 24.97 42.50
C GLY A 173 6.80 25.93 41.47
N ALA A 174 6.95 27.20 41.84
CA ALA A 174 7.61 28.21 41.00
C ALA A 174 9.14 28.11 41.13
N GLY A 175 9.90 28.44 40.08
CA GLY A 175 11.37 28.37 40.15
C GLY A 175 12.13 28.59 38.85
N SER A 176 12.17 29.85 38.40
CA SER A 176 13.08 30.49 37.43
C SER A 176 14.41 29.77 37.06
N ARG A 177 14.79 29.82 35.76
CA ARG A 177 16.01 30.53 35.29
C ARG A 177 16.16 30.57 33.74
N GLU A 178 16.43 31.80 33.29
CA GLU A 178 17.42 32.21 32.28
C GLU A 178 17.26 31.84 30.79
N ARG A 179 16.98 32.88 29.98
CA ARG A 179 17.51 33.03 28.62
C ARG A 179 18.20 34.39 28.48
N ALA A 180 19.52 34.37 28.24
CA ALA A 180 20.27 35.51 27.72
C ALA A 180 19.66 35.98 26.38
N GLY A 181 19.60 37.28 26.07
CA GLY A 181 20.75 38.07 25.62
C GLY A 181 20.89 37.90 24.09
N ARG A 182 20.25 38.69 23.23
CA ARG A 182 20.29 40.16 23.01
C ARG A 182 21.57 40.64 22.29
N LEU A 183 21.57 40.49 20.97
CA LEU A 183 22.25 41.32 19.97
C LEU A 183 21.23 41.50 18.83
N GLY A 184 21.00 42.64 18.20
CA GLY A 184 21.78 43.88 18.20
C GLY A 184 21.85 44.41 16.76
N HIS A 185 20.79 45.10 16.33
CA HIS A 185 20.79 46.22 15.36
C HIS A 185 22.14 46.99 15.36
N ARG A 186 22.65 47.65 14.30
CA ARG A 186 22.15 48.13 12.99
C ARG A 186 23.37 48.22 12.03
N HIS A 187 23.48 48.94 10.90
CA HIS A 187 22.71 50.05 10.29
C HIS A 187 22.85 50.05 8.74
N HIS A 188 22.34 51.10 8.08
CA HIS A 188 22.72 51.52 6.72
C HIS A 188 24.02 52.35 6.72
N PHE A 189 24.79 52.22 5.65
CA PHE A 189 25.26 53.36 4.82
C PHE A 189 25.29 52.89 3.35
#